data_AF-U3GI73-F1
#
_entry.id   AF-U3GI73-F1
#
_cell.length_a   1.000
_cell.length_b   1.000
_cell.length_c   1.000
_cell.angle_alpha   90.00
_cell.angle_beta   90.00
_cell.angle_gamma   90.00
#
_symmetry.space_group_name_H-M   'P 1'
#
loop_
_entity.id
_entity.type
_entity.pdbx_description
1 polymer ?
#
loop_
_entity_poly.entity_id
_entity_poly.type
_entity_poly.pdbx_seq_one_letter_code
_entity_poly.pdbx_strand_id
1 'polypeptide(L)'
;MKEEPELVVQLNGDKHWVLNGELHRENGPAMELASGTQKWYLNGKMHREDGPAAIYSYGSQQWWIHGEPHREDGPAVEYDDGSKEWYIYGEQLTEEEFNSWVLQKRLHANLLDRSTKGRKIKV
;
A
#
# COMPACT_ATOMS: atom_id res chain seq x y z
N MET A 1 21.48 -12.94 -12.92
CA MET A 1 20.78 -13.79 -11.93
C MET A 1 19.96 -12.84 -11.10
N LYS A 2 18.64 -13.04 -10.97
CA LYS A 2 17.88 -12.26 -9.98
C LYS A 2 18.19 -12.89 -8.63
N GLU A 3 18.69 -12.09 -7.71
CA GLU A 3 18.94 -12.55 -6.35
C GLU A 3 17.58 -12.75 -5.66
N GLU A 4 17.42 -13.90 -4.99
CA GLU A 4 16.20 -14.22 -4.25
C GLU A 4 16.39 -13.85 -2.77
N PRO A 5 15.33 -13.39 -2.07
CA PRO A 5 15.44 -13.06 -0.67
C PRO A 5 15.71 -14.32 0.18
N GLU A 6 16.63 -14.19 1.14
CA GLU A 6 16.95 -15.21 2.13
C GLU A 6 15.91 -15.20 3.26
N LEU A 7 15.42 -16.39 3.64
CA LEU A 7 14.55 -16.55 4.80
C LEU A 7 15.40 -16.67 6.08
N VAL A 8 15.24 -15.69 6.97
CA VAL A 8 15.79 -15.70 8.32
C VAL A 8 14.68 -16.02 9.31
N VAL A 9 14.86 -17.09 10.09
CA VAL A 9 13.93 -17.48 11.17
C VAL A 9 14.58 -17.18 12.51
N GLN A 10 13.90 -16.37 13.33
CA GLN A 10 14.36 -16.01 14.66
C GLN A 10 13.94 -17.06 15.71
N LEU A 11 14.60 -17.04 16.88
CA LEU A 11 14.32 -17.98 17.98
C LEU A 11 12.88 -17.91 18.51
N ASN A 12 12.23 -16.74 18.39
CA ASN A 12 10.83 -16.54 18.79
C ASN A 12 9.82 -17.01 17.72
N GLY A 13 10.28 -17.51 16.57
CA GLY A 13 9.43 -17.97 15.47
C GLY A 13 9.14 -16.92 14.40
N ASP A 14 9.64 -15.69 14.54
CA ASP A 14 9.50 -14.65 13.51
C ASP A 14 10.26 -15.04 12.24
N LYS A 15 9.67 -14.72 11.08
CA LYS A 15 10.24 -15.02 9.76
C LYS A 15 10.43 -13.73 8.97
N HIS A 16 11.64 -13.53 8.49
CA HIS A 16 12.05 -12.34 7.75
C HIS A 16 12.59 -12.78 6.39
N TRP A 17 12.17 -12.14 5.31
CA TRP A 17 12.73 -12.32 3.97
C TRP A 17 13.61 -11.13 3.66
N VAL A 18 14.91 -11.38 3.49
CA VAL A 18 15.95 -10.35 3.39
C VAL A 18 16.68 -10.47 2.07
N LEU A 19 16.79 -9.38 1.34
CA LEU A 19 17.58 -9.26 0.11
C LEU A 19 18.55 -8.10 0.27
N ASN A 20 19.86 -8.34 0.08
CA ASN A 20 20.89 -7.31 0.19
C ASN A 20 20.88 -6.53 1.52
N GLY A 21 20.53 -7.22 2.61
CA GLY A 21 20.46 -6.63 3.96
C GLY A 21 19.15 -5.90 4.27
N GLU A 22 18.20 -5.85 3.34
CA GLU A 22 16.91 -5.16 3.51
C GLU A 22 15.74 -6.15 3.46
N LEU A 23 14.63 -5.84 4.15
CA LEU A 23 13.40 -6.62 4.03
C LEU A 23 12.86 -6.52 2.60
N HIS A 24 12.63 -7.67 1.96
CA HIS A 24 12.18 -7.74 0.58
C HIS A 24 11.44 -9.04 0.30
N ARG A 25 10.22 -8.95 -0.24
CA ARG A 25 9.52 -10.11 -0.82
C ARG A 25 8.43 -9.66 -1.81
N GLU A 26 8.49 -10.14 -3.06
CA GLU A 26 7.50 -9.80 -4.10
C GLU A 26 6.13 -10.46 -3.88
N ASN A 27 6.12 -11.72 -3.44
CA ASN A 27 4.92 -12.56 -3.45
C ASN A 27 4.36 -12.87 -2.05
N GLY A 28 4.61 -12.01 -1.06
CA GLY A 28 4.14 -12.23 0.30
C GLY A 28 4.71 -11.22 1.29
N PRO A 29 4.36 -11.34 2.58
CA PRO A 29 4.93 -10.49 3.61
C PRO A 29 6.43 -10.75 3.74
N ALA A 30 7.23 -9.69 3.75
CA ALA A 30 8.66 -9.78 4.02
C ALA A 30 8.93 -10.00 5.51
N MET A 31 7.95 -9.80 6.37
CA MET A 31 8.03 -10.09 7.79
C MET A 31 6.72 -10.73 8.28
N GLU A 32 6.83 -11.92 8.87
CA GLU A 32 5.74 -12.64 9.53
C GLU A 32 6.14 -12.86 10.99
N LEU A 33 5.48 -12.16 11.92
CA LEU A 33 5.75 -12.30 13.35
C LEU A 33 4.93 -13.45 13.94
N ALA A 34 5.47 -14.11 14.95
CA ALA A 34 4.79 -15.16 15.69
C ALA A 34 3.49 -14.69 16.36
N SER A 35 3.35 -13.38 16.59
CA SER A 35 2.10 -12.75 17.06
C SER A 35 0.96 -12.78 16.03
N GLY A 36 1.25 -13.08 14.76
CA GLY A 36 0.31 -12.99 13.65
C GLY A 36 0.38 -11.67 12.87
N THR A 37 1.26 -10.75 13.27
CA THR A 37 1.49 -9.51 12.49
C THR A 37 2.25 -9.82 11.21
N GLN A 38 1.78 -9.27 10.09
CA GLN A 38 2.39 -9.42 8.77
C GLN A 38 2.71 -8.05 8.18
N LYS A 39 3.90 -7.91 7.58
CA LYS A 39 4.31 -6.67 6.89
C LYS A 39 4.96 -6.97 5.56
N TRP A 40 4.61 -6.18 4.55
CA TRP A 40 5.09 -6.28 3.17
C TRP A 40 6.14 -5.21 2.92
N TYR A 41 7.30 -5.63 2.43
CA TYR A 41 8.39 -4.74 2.07
C TYR A 41 8.96 -5.12 0.71
N LEU A 42 9.32 -4.10 -0.07
CA LEU A 42 10.12 -4.20 -1.28
C LEU A 42 11.32 -3.26 -1.14
N ASN A 43 12.53 -3.82 -1.22
CA ASN A 43 13.79 -3.06 -1.10
C ASN A 43 13.80 -2.16 0.14
N GLY A 44 13.50 -2.76 1.31
CA GLY A 44 13.49 -2.06 2.59
C GLY A 44 12.31 -1.12 2.83
N LYS A 45 11.46 -0.87 1.83
CA LYS A 45 10.32 0.06 1.93
C LYS A 45 9.01 -0.68 2.05
N MET A 46 8.15 -0.24 2.96
CA MET A 46 6.81 -0.81 3.11
C MET A 46 6.00 -0.54 1.83
N HIS A 47 5.49 -1.59 1.20
CA HIS A 47 4.82 -1.47 -0.09
C HIS A 47 3.91 -2.67 -0.36
N ARG A 48 2.68 -2.40 -0.81
CA ARG A 48 1.78 -3.41 -1.39
C ARG A 48 0.67 -2.75 -2.21
N GLU A 49 0.49 -3.15 -3.47
CA GLU A 49 -0.53 -2.59 -4.37
C GLU A 49 -1.93 -3.18 -4.14
N ASP A 50 -2.02 -4.48 -3.85
CA ASP A 50 -3.31 -5.21 -3.79
C ASP A 50 -3.92 -5.31 -2.39
N GLY A 51 -3.44 -4.55 -1.40
CA GLY A 51 -3.94 -4.65 -0.04
C GLY A 51 -3.09 -3.93 1.00
N PRO A 52 -3.36 -4.15 2.30
CA PRO A 52 -2.59 -3.52 3.37
C PRO A 52 -1.15 -4.02 3.36
N ALA A 53 -0.21 -3.09 3.45
CA ALA A 53 1.21 -3.36 3.58
C ALA A 53 1.62 -3.68 5.04
N ALA A 54 0.74 -3.46 6.00
CA ALA A 54 0.84 -4.01 7.35
C ALA A 54 -0.52 -4.47 7.86
N ILE A 55 -0.58 -5.69 8.41
CA ILE A 55 -1.74 -6.25 9.09
C ILE A 55 -1.27 -6.62 10.50
N TYR A 56 -1.86 -5.96 11.50
CA TYR A 56 -1.51 -6.18 12.90
C TYR A 56 -2.40 -7.25 13.52
N SER A 57 -1.87 -8.00 14.47
CA SER A 57 -2.57 -9.11 15.14
C SER A 57 -3.87 -8.70 15.84
N TYR A 58 -4.00 -7.43 16.21
CA TYR A 58 -5.18 -6.88 16.88
C TYR A 58 -6.23 -6.30 15.92
N GLY A 59 -5.99 -6.35 14.61
CA GLY A 59 -6.96 -5.99 13.58
C GLY A 59 -6.67 -4.68 12.85
N SER A 60 -5.76 -3.84 13.35
CA SER A 60 -5.34 -2.63 12.64
C SER A 60 -4.67 -2.98 11.30
N GLN A 61 -4.89 -2.15 10.29
CA GLN A 61 -4.35 -2.32 8.94
C GLN A 61 -3.81 -1.01 8.41
N GLN A 62 -2.73 -1.07 7.63
CA GLN A 62 -2.12 0.10 7.02
C GLN A 62 -1.76 -0.16 5.56
N TRP A 63 -2.02 0.81 4.69
CA TRP A 63 -1.75 0.78 3.27
C TRP A 63 -0.59 1.72 2.95
N TRP A 64 0.44 1.15 2.33
CA TRP A 64 1.66 1.86 1.98
C TRP A 64 2.07 1.50 0.56
N ILE A 65 2.53 2.51 -0.19
CA ILE A 65 3.08 2.36 -1.52
C ILE A 65 4.44 3.06 -1.53
N HIS A 66 5.50 2.31 -1.82
CA HIS A 66 6.87 2.83 -1.97
C HIS A 66 7.40 3.55 -0.72
N GLY A 67 6.96 3.12 0.46
CA GLY A 67 7.38 3.70 1.74
C GLY A 67 6.57 4.93 2.16
N GLU A 68 5.47 5.26 1.46
CA GLU A 68 4.55 6.32 1.85
C GLU A 68 3.16 5.77 2.15
N PRO A 69 2.45 6.24 3.18
CA PRO A 69 1.06 5.86 3.42
C PRO A 69 0.21 6.39 2.27
N HIS A 70 -0.58 5.51 1.66
CA HIS A 70 -1.39 5.84 0.49
C HIS A 70 -2.49 4.82 0.27
N ARG A 71 -3.72 5.30 0.05
CA ARG A 71 -4.83 4.46 -0.43
C ARG A 71 -5.88 5.34 -1.12
N GLU A 72 -6.27 4.98 -2.34
CA GLU A 72 -7.23 5.78 -3.11
C GLU A 72 -8.70 5.36 -2.91
N ASP A 73 -8.91 4.14 -2.40
CA ASP A 73 -10.23 3.53 -2.27
C ASP A 73 -10.76 3.53 -0.82
N GLY A 74 -10.06 4.19 0.11
CA GLY A 74 -10.43 4.24 1.51
C GLY A 74 -9.34 4.86 2.39
N PRO A 75 -9.46 4.77 3.73
CA PRO A 75 -8.43 5.26 4.64
C PRO A 75 -7.13 4.46 4.50
N ALA A 76 -5.98 5.15 4.57
CA ALA A 76 -4.68 4.49 4.51
C ALA A 76 -4.28 3.86 5.85
N VAL A 77 -4.98 4.20 6.95
CA VAL A 77 -4.87 3.52 8.24
C VAL A 77 -6.27 3.22 8.78
N GLU A 78 -6.49 1.97 9.18
CA GLU A 78 -7.68 1.52 9.90
C GLU A 78 -7.22 0.95 11.24
N TYR A 79 -7.68 1.53 12.34
CA TYR A 79 -7.38 1.06 13.69
C TYR A 79 -8.42 0.06 14.18
N ASP A 80 -8.04 -0.74 15.18
CA ASP A 80 -8.89 -1.77 15.79
C ASP A 80 -10.06 -1.18 16.60
N ASP A 81 -9.91 0.06 17.07
CA ASP A 81 -10.99 0.84 17.70
C ASP A 81 -11.97 1.46 16.69
N GLY A 82 -11.73 1.28 15.39
CA GLY A 82 -12.55 1.78 14.29
C GLY A 82 -12.21 3.20 13.83
N SER A 83 -11.24 3.87 14.46
CA SER A 83 -10.71 5.14 13.98
C SER A 83 -9.95 4.95 12.66
N LYS A 84 -9.85 6.03 11.87
CA LYS A 84 -9.34 6.01 10.49
C LYS A 84 -8.50 7.24 10.22
N GLU A 85 -7.51 7.07 9.36
CA GLU A 85 -6.73 8.19 8.81
C GLU A 85 -6.57 8.04 7.30
N TRP A 86 -6.60 9.17 6.60
CA TRP A 86 -6.55 9.25 5.15
C TRP A 86 -5.22 9.86 4.72
N TYR A 87 -4.56 9.17 3.78
CA TYR A 87 -3.30 9.64 3.22
C TYR A 87 -3.26 9.39 1.72
N ILE A 88 -2.72 10.36 0.98
CA ILE A 88 -2.43 10.26 -0.44
C ILE A 88 -1.00 10.75 -0.68
N TYR A 89 -0.11 9.86 -1.11
CA TYR A 89 1.30 10.15 -1.40
C TYR A 89 2.04 10.70 -0.17
N GLY A 90 1.76 10.11 0.99
CA GLY A 90 2.37 10.54 2.26
C GLY A 90 1.73 11.75 2.93
N GLU A 91 0.89 12.51 2.22
CA GLU A 91 0.20 13.67 2.78
C GLU A 91 -1.07 13.25 3.51
N GLN A 92 -1.24 13.70 4.76
CA GLN A 92 -2.43 13.46 5.56
C GLN A 92 -3.56 14.39 5.12
N LEU A 93 -4.77 13.85 5.01
CA LEU A 93 -5.97 14.61 4.66
C LEU A 93 -7.04 14.42 5.75
N THR A 94 -7.93 15.39 5.90
CA THR A 94 -9.23 15.11 6.51
C THR A 94 -10.07 14.24 5.59
N GLU A 95 -11.12 13.62 6.13
CA GLU A 95 -12.06 12.82 5.33
C GLU A 95 -12.74 13.67 4.23
N GLU A 96 -13.06 14.94 4.50
CA GLU A 96 -13.64 15.86 3.53
C GLU A 96 -12.68 16.22 2.40
N GLU A 97 -11.42 16.47 2.73
CA GLU A 97 -10.36 16.74 1.76
C GLU A 97 -10.10 15.51 0.87
N PHE A 98 -10.04 14.33 1.46
CA PHE A 98 -9.95 13.06 0.73
C PHE A 98 -11.14 12.87 -0.22
N ASN A 99 -12.36 13.05 0.26
CA ASN A 99 -13.56 12.94 -0.57
C ASN A 99 -13.55 13.94 -1.73
N SER A 100 -13.08 15.17 -1.48
CA SER A 100 -12.90 16.19 -2.52
C SER A 100 -11.86 15.77 -3.56
N TRP A 101 -10.72 15.23 -3.11
CA TRP A 101 -9.67 14.71 -3.99
C TRP A 101 -10.18 13.58 -4.89
N VAL A 102 -10.91 12.60 -4.32
CA VAL A 102 -11.51 11.48 -5.06
C VAL A 102 -12.47 12.00 -6.14
N LEU A 103 -13.32 12.99 -5.81
CA LEU A 103 -14.25 13.59 -6.76
C LEU A 103 -13.52 14.31 -7.90
N GLN A 104 -12.49 15.11 -7.60
CA GLN A 104 -11.71 15.80 -8.63
C GLN A 104 -10.98 14.82 -9.55
N LYS A 105 -10.38 13.77 -8.99
CA LYS A 105 -9.71 12.72 -9.76
C LYS A 105 -10.68 12.04 -10.75
N ARG A 106 -11.87 11.68 -10.27
CA ARG A 106 -12.93 11.07 -11.11
C ARG A 106 -13.41 12.03 -12.20
N LEU A 107 -13.60 13.30 -11.90
CA LEU A 107 -14.00 14.30 -12.90
C LEU A 107 -12.94 14.46 -13.99
N HIS A 108 -11.67 14.54 -13.60
CA HIS A 108 -10.56 14.65 -14.56
C HIS A 108 -10.44 13.42 -15.47
N ALA A 109 -10.54 12.21 -14.89
CA ALA A 109 -10.52 10.97 -15.66
C ALA A 109 -11.66 10.90 -16.71
N ASN A 110 -12.86 11.35 -16.34
CA ASN A 110 -14.01 11.40 -17.25
C ASN A 110 -13.82 12.44 -18.38
N LEU A 111 -13.19 13.59 -18.09
CA LEU A 111 -12.92 14.62 -19.09
C LEU A 111 -11.89 14.14 -20.14
N LEU A 112 -10.87 13.39 -19.71
CA LEU A 112 -9.87 12.81 -20.61
C LEU A 112 -10.48 11.76 -21.55
N ASP A 113 -11.34 10.86 -21.06
CA ASP A 113 -12.02 9.84 -21.89
C ASP A 113 -12.93 10.45 -22.97
N ARG A 114 -13.62 11.55 -22.65
CA ARG A 114 -14.46 12.26 -23.62
C ARG A 114 -13.64 12.95 -24.72
N SER A 115 -12.45 13.45 -24.38
CA SER A 115 -11.53 14.10 -25.33
C SER A 115 -10.92 13.12 -26.33
N THR A 116 -10.53 11.92 -25.87
CA THR A 116 -9.95 10.88 -26.74
C THR A 116 -10.99 10.22 -27.65
N LYS A 117 -12.25 10.06 -27.20
CA LYS A 117 -13.34 9.54 -28.05
C LYS A 117 -13.78 10.51 -29.16
N GLY A 118 -13.50 11.81 -29.05
CA GLY A 118 -13.81 12.83 -30.07
C GLY A 118 -12.82 12.92 -31.23
N ARG A 119 -11.61 12.35 -31.12
CA ARG A 119 -10.60 12.35 -32.19
C ARG A 119 -10.69 11.09 -33.06
N LYS A 120 -11.83 10.88 -33.75
CA LYS A 120 -11.82 10.12 -35.01
C LYS A 120 -11.68 11.11 -36.16
N ILE A 121 -10.44 11.39 -36.53
CA ILE A 121 -10.12 12.12 -37.75
C ILE A 121 -10.57 11.25 -38.92
N LYS A 122 -11.60 11.70 -39.66
CA LYS A 122 -11.93 11.15 -40.98
C LYS A 122 -10.76 11.51 -41.90
N VAL A 123 -10.06 10.49 -42.38
CA VAL A 123 -9.19 10.56 -43.56
C VAL A 123 -10.02 10.20 -44.78
#